data_AF-A0A3D4QRH2-F1
#
_entry.id   AF-A0A3D4QRH2-F1
#
_cell.length_a   1.000
_cell.length_b   1.000
_cell.length_c   1.000
_cell.angle_alpha   90.00
_cell.angle_beta   90.00
_cell.angle_gamma   90.00
#
_symmetry.space_group_name_H-M   'P 1'
#
loop_
_entity.id
_entity.type
_entity.pdbx_description
1 polymer ?
#
loop_
_entity_poly.entity_id
_entity_poly.type
_entity_poly.pdbx_seq_one_letter_code
_entity_poly.pdbx_strand_id
1 'polypeptide(L)'
;GFVFQNYNLIPHLSITDNVMMGLALSGEPADKRRKKAVEVLSLAGLKDHIDKKPNQLSGGQMQRVAIARALANDPDIILADEPTGALDTNTSTQVLDLIKEISKDKLVIMVTHNSLLANKYADRIIEFKDGRIVADSKPCQFSQKESEYQLKKTSMRFATALKISGKNIRTKLFRTALTSFASSIGIIGIALILALSNGFNKQIAKFESSTLSGFPIIITQKTEEVDMDMIMGIDHKEENKYPDDNEIYPLDPEKSKKVHTNSYTETYLKYVENMNSEWHNGISYTRLIRLNLLRSDGKVAASVDTNAINLTAYPRNPDKNRPGYLETAYDLLAGKYPVDTHELVLVADKYNKVDKAVLDELGLESNVKSISFQDILGLELKVIPNDIFYK
;
A
#
# COMPACT_ATOMS: atom_id res chain seq x y z
N GLY A 1 -53.88 -0.10 15.04
CA GLY A 1 -53.72 1.03 14.11
C GLY A 1 -53.69 2.32 14.90
N PHE A 2 -53.03 3.36 14.38
CA PHE A 2 -52.92 4.65 15.08
C PHE A 2 -53.28 5.81 14.13
N VAL A 3 -54.18 6.68 14.58
CA VAL A 3 -54.59 7.92 13.91
C VAL A 3 -54.07 9.07 14.76
N PHE A 4 -53.22 9.91 14.19
CA PHE A 4 -52.60 11.05 14.85
C PHE A 4 -53.46 12.31 14.70
N GLN A 5 -53.33 13.24 15.66
CA GLN A 5 -53.95 14.57 15.59
C GLN A 5 -53.46 15.34 14.34
N ASN A 6 -52.14 15.31 14.08
CA ASN A 6 -51.56 15.76 12.83
C ASN A 6 -51.49 14.58 11.85
N TYR A 7 -52.01 14.74 10.63
CA TYR A 7 -52.15 13.68 9.63
C TYR A 7 -50.85 12.86 9.39
N ASN A 8 -49.68 13.49 9.59
CA ASN A 8 -48.35 12.88 9.45
C ASN A 8 -48.20 12.13 8.11
N LEU A 9 -48.80 12.66 7.05
CA LEU A 9 -48.68 12.14 5.69
C LEU A 9 -47.39 12.65 5.07
N ILE A 10 -46.76 11.82 4.25
CA ILE A 10 -45.53 12.14 3.55
C ILE A 10 -45.90 12.92 2.28
N PRO A 11 -45.55 14.22 2.16
CA PRO A 11 -46.13 15.12 1.15
C PRO A 11 -45.79 14.74 -0.30
N HIS A 12 -44.62 14.14 -0.53
CA HIS A 12 -44.13 13.81 -1.88
C HIS A 12 -44.63 12.45 -2.39
N LEU A 13 -45.38 11.70 -1.58
CA LEU A 13 -45.97 10.41 -1.94
C LEU A 13 -47.45 10.56 -2.30
N SER A 14 -47.97 9.67 -3.16
CA SER A 14 -49.41 9.58 -3.38
C SER A 14 -50.12 9.12 -2.11
N ILE A 15 -51.44 9.29 -2.04
CA ILE A 15 -52.21 8.83 -0.87
C ILE A 15 -52.22 7.29 -0.82
N THR A 16 -52.23 6.62 -1.97
CA THR A 16 -52.06 5.16 -2.06
C THR A 16 -50.71 4.74 -1.50
N ASP A 17 -49.62 5.43 -1.87
CA ASP A 17 -48.29 5.14 -1.35
C ASP A 17 -48.19 5.37 0.18
N ASN A 18 -48.84 6.43 0.69
CA ASN A 18 -48.92 6.70 2.14
C ASN A 18 -49.58 5.55 2.91
N VAL A 19 -50.66 4.98 2.38
CA VAL A 19 -51.34 3.81 2.98
C VAL A 19 -50.49 2.55 2.82
N MET A 20 -49.85 2.36 1.65
CA MET A 20 -48.95 1.24 1.39
C MET A 20 -47.71 1.21 2.29
N MET A 21 -47.28 2.35 2.85
CA MET A 21 -46.20 2.39 3.84
C MET A 21 -46.59 1.70 5.15
N GLY A 22 -47.86 1.81 5.57
CA GLY A 22 -48.37 1.03 6.71
C GLY A 22 -48.24 -0.48 6.48
N LEU A 23 -48.34 -0.92 5.22
CA LEU A 23 -48.20 -2.31 4.80
C LEU A 23 -46.75 -2.72 4.51
N ALA A 24 -45.76 -1.81 4.54
CA ALA A 24 -44.41 -2.13 4.07
C ALA A 24 -43.71 -3.22 4.90
N LEU A 25 -44.10 -3.36 6.17
CA LEU A 25 -43.55 -4.34 7.11
C LEU A 25 -44.32 -5.67 7.13
N SER A 26 -45.44 -5.79 6.42
CA SER A 26 -46.25 -7.03 6.39
C SER A 26 -45.62 -8.16 5.57
N GLY A 27 -44.54 -7.88 4.82
CA GLY A 27 -43.85 -8.87 3.98
C GLY A 27 -44.59 -9.22 2.68
N GLU A 28 -45.72 -8.58 2.39
CA GLU A 28 -46.53 -8.90 1.21
C GLU A 28 -45.98 -8.29 -0.11
N PRO A 29 -46.21 -8.97 -1.25
CA PRO A 29 -45.89 -8.45 -2.58
C PRO A 29 -46.52 -7.08 -2.84
N ALA A 30 -45.84 -6.24 -3.63
CA ALA A 30 -46.26 -4.86 -3.89
C ALA A 30 -47.67 -4.77 -4.49
N ASP A 31 -48.03 -5.70 -5.38
CA ASP A 31 -49.35 -5.70 -6.03
C ASP A 31 -50.48 -6.00 -5.04
N LYS A 32 -50.25 -6.93 -4.10
CA LYS A 32 -51.21 -7.23 -3.02
C LYS A 32 -51.36 -6.03 -2.08
N ARG A 33 -50.25 -5.40 -1.70
CA ARG A 33 -50.27 -4.19 -0.87
C ARG A 33 -51.01 -3.03 -1.55
N ARG A 34 -50.82 -2.85 -2.86
CA ARG A 34 -51.54 -1.80 -3.61
C ARG A 34 -53.03 -2.09 -3.66
N LYS A 35 -53.45 -3.33 -3.93
CA LYS A 35 -54.87 -3.72 -3.89
C LYS A 35 -55.50 -3.43 -2.53
N LYS A 36 -54.85 -3.85 -1.45
CA LYS A 36 -55.32 -3.61 -0.07
C LYS A 36 -55.37 -2.12 0.28
N ALA A 37 -54.38 -1.34 -0.15
CA ALA A 37 -54.39 0.11 0.05
C ALA A 37 -55.55 0.79 -0.67
N VAL A 38 -55.86 0.39 -1.91
CA VAL A 38 -56.98 0.93 -2.68
C VAL A 38 -58.33 0.54 -2.07
N GLU A 39 -58.46 -0.69 -1.58
CA GLU A 39 -59.66 -1.17 -0.90
C GLU A 39 -59.95 -0.34 0.36
N VAL A 40 -58.94 -0.15 1.21
CA VAL A 40 -59.10 0.62 2.44
C VAL A 40 -59.31 2.12 2.17
N LEU A 41 -58.68 2.68 1.13
CA LEU A 41 -58.99 4.05 0.67
C LEU A 41 -60.42 4.17 0.14
N SER A 42 -60.95 3.12 -0.48
CA SER A 42 -62.35 3.10 -0.95
C SER A 42 -63.33 3.06 0.21
N LEU A 43 -63.04 2.29 1.27
CA LEU A 43 -63.81 2.29 2.53
C LEU A 43 -63.80 3.68 3.20
N ALA A 44 -62.70 4.42 3.08
CA ALA A 44 -62.58 5.79 3.55
C ALA A 44 -63.17 6.84 2.58
N GLY A 45 -63.90 6.42 1.53
CA GLY A 45 -64.55 7.33 0.58
C GLY A 45 -63.59 8.12 -0.32
N LEU A 46 -62.39 7.58 -0.59
CA LEU A 46 -61.32 8.24 -1.36
C LEU A 46 -60.97 7.50 -2.66
N LYS A 47 -61.90 6.69 -3.19
CA LYS A 47 -61.70 5.87 -4.39
C LYS A 47 -61.21 6.68 -5.61
N ASP A 48 -61.77 7.87 -5.82
CA ASP A 48 -61.45 8.73 -6.97
C ASP A 48 -60.22 9.63 -6.74
N HIS A 49 -59.53 9.45 -5.61
CA HIS A 49 -58.39 10.28 -5.21
C HIS A 49 -57.10 9.49 -5.03
N ILE A 50 -57.09 8.20 -5.37
CA ILE A 50 -55.99 7.25 -5.12
C ILE A 50 -54.61 7.75 -5.58
N ASP A 51 -54.53 8.48 -6.70
CA ASP A 51 -53.27 8.98 -7.26
C ASP A 51 -52.93 10.43 -6.84
N LYS A 52 -53.81 11.08 -6.07
CA LYS A 52 -53.57 12.43 -5.54
C LYS A 52 -52.50 12.41 -4.45
N LYS A 53 -51.82 13.54 -4.29
CA LYS A 53 -50.88 13.82 -3.20
C LYS A 53 -51.59 14.55 -2.05
N PRO A 54 -51.06 14.50 -0.81
CA PRO A 54 -51.67 15.17 0.34
C PRO A 54 -51.98 16.66 0.13
N ASN A 55 -51.12 17.39 -0.60
CA ASN A 55 -51.33 18.81 -0.90
C ASN A 55 -52.48 19.09 -1.89
N GLN A 56 -53.10 18.05 -2.47
CA GLN A 56 -54.25 18.14 -3.37
C GLN A 56 -55.55 17.72 -2.69
N LEU A 57 -55.53 17.51 -1.37
CA LEU A 57 -56.65 17.06 -0.55
C LEU A 57 -57.07 18.12 0.46
N SER A 58 -58.35 18.15 0.80
CA SER A 58 -58.84 18.92 1.95
C SER A 58 -58.36 18.30 3.28
N GLY A 59 -58.45 19.06 4.38
CA GLY A 59 -58.12 18.56 5.72
C GLY A 59 -58.85 17.26 6.07
N GLY A 60 -60.17 17.21 5.80
CA GLY A 60 -60.97 16.01 6.03
C GLY A 60 -60.54 14.82 5.20
N GLN A 61 -60.20 15.06 3.94
CA GLN A 61 -59.69 14.01 3.06
C GLN A 61 -58.33 13.50 3.56
N MET A 62 -57.43 14.37 4.02
CA MET A 62 -56.17 13.97 4.63
C MET A 62 -56.39 13.13 5.90
N GLN A 63 -57.39 13.47 6.72
CA GLN A 63 -57.75 12.67 7.90
C GLN A 63 -58.29 11.30 7.52
N ARG A 64 -59.13 11.22 6.49
CA ARG A 64 -59.61 9.94 5.94
C ARG A 64 -58.47 9.07 5.39
N VAL A 65 -57.43 9.67 4.81
CA VAL A 65 -56.19 8.95 4.43
C VAL A 65 -55.45 8.43 5.66
N ALA A 66 -55.36 9.22 6.74
CA ALA A 66 -54.73 8.79 7.98
C ALA A 66 -55.48 7.61 8.63
N ILE A 67 -56.81 7.62 8.61
CA ILE A 67 -57.67 6.50 9.04
C ILE A 67 -57.44 5.28 8.15
N ALA A 68 -57.43 5.46 6.82
CA ALA A 68 -57.15 4.38 5.89
C ALA A 68 -55.77 3.75 6.12
N ARG A 69 -54.74 4.57 6.40
CA ARG A 69 -53.40 4.08 6.77
C ARG A 69 -53.42 3.28 8.06
N ALA A 70 -54.18 3.72 9.07
CA ALA A 70 -54.33 3.01 10.34
C ALA A 70 -55.04 1.66 10.19
N LEU A 71 -55.98 1.57 9.25
CA LEU A 71 -56.75 0.36 8.91
C LEU A 71 -56.02 -0.61 7.98
N ALA A 72 -54.95 -0.18 7.30
CA ALA A 72 -54.31 -0.98 6.24
C ALA A 72 -53.87 -2.38 6.72
N ASN A 73 -53.33 -2.48 7.94
CA ASN A 73 -52.91 -3.76 8.52
C ASN A 73 -54.06 -4.57 9.15
N ASP A 74 -55.30 -4.17 8.95
CA ASP A 74 -56.50 -4.79 9.56
C ASP A 74 -56.35 -4.99 11.09
N PRO A 75 -56.15 -3.90 11.85
CA PRO A 75 -55.92 -4.03 13.29
C PRO A 75 -57.20 -4.39 14.05
N ASP A 76 -57.06 -5.04 15.22
CA ASP A 76 -58.19 -5.25 16.15
C ASP A 76 -58.51 -3.99 16.96
N ILE A 77 -57.49 -3.16 17.20
CA ILE A 77 -57.56 -1.94 18.01
C ILE A 77 -57.10 -0.73 17.21
N ILE A 78 -57.86 0.36 17.26
CA ILE A 78 -57.55 1.65 16.67
C ILE A 78 -57.44 2.68 17.78
N LEU A 79 -56.28 3.32 17.86
CA LEU A 79 -56.05 4.47 18.73
C LEU A 79 -56.22 5.73 17.88
N ALA A 80 -57.10 6.64 18.30
CA ALA A 80 -57.36 7.90 17.61
C ALA A 80 -57.08 9.08 18.54
N ASP A 81 -55.99 9.79 18.28
CA ASP A 81 -55.58 10.95 19.05
C ASP A 81 -56.18 12.21 18.43
N GLU A 82 -57.22 12.75 19.08
CA GLU A 82 -57.96 13.96 18.68
C GLU A 82 -58.30 14.02 17.17
N PRO A 83 -59.08 13.05 16.65
CA PRO A 83 -59.22 12.85 15.21
C PRO A 83 -59.97 13.97 14.46
N THR A 84 -60.53 14.94 15.18
CA THR A 84 -61.29 16.07 14.62
C THR A 84 -60.68 17.44 14.92
N GLY A 85 -59.56 17.52 15.65
CA GLY A 85 -59.03 18.81 16.14
C GLY A 85 -58.66 19.81 15.04
N ALA A 86 -58.30 19.32 13.85
CA ALA A 86 -57.89 20.14 12.70
C ALA A 86 -58.98 20.31 11.61
N LEU A 87 -60.24 19.99 11.91
CA LEU A 87 -61.33 19.91 10.93
C LEU A 87 -62.49 20.86 11.28
N ASP A 88 -63.22 21.30 10.24
CA ASP A 88 -64.49 22.02 10.43
C ASP A 88 -65.60 21.08 10.94
N THR A 89 -66.70 21.64 11.46
CA THR A 89 -67.80 20.88 12.08
C THR A 89 -68.44 19.84 11.17
N ASN A 90 -68.66 20.17 9.89
CA ASN A 90 -69.31 19.26 8.94
C ASN A 90 -68.39 18.09 8.61
N THR A 91 -67.12 18.39 8.34
CA THR A 91 -66.10 17.39 8.04
C THR A 91 -65.78 16.50 9.25
N SER A 92 -65.75 17.08 10.46
CA SER A 92 -65.59 16.34 11.72
C SER A 92 -66.67 15.30 11.93
N THR A 93 -67.92 15.64 11.62
CA THR A 93 -69.06 14.72 11.70
C THR A 93 -68.85 13.53 10.76
N GLN A 94 -68.49 13.77 9.49
CA GLN A 94 -68.21 12.69 8.53
C GLN A 94 -67.08 11.74 8.99
N VAL A 95 -66.03 12.30 9.59
CA VAL A 95 -64.90 11.52 10.10
C VAL A 95 -65.31 10.68 11.31
N LEU A 96 -66.07 11.24 12.23
CA LEU A 96 -66.56 10.51 13.41
C LEU A 96 -67.60 9.45 13.05
N ASP A 97 -68.46 9.71 12.06
CA ASP A 97 -69.41 8.71 11.54
C ASP A 97 -68.67 7.52 10.93
N LEU A 98 -67.57 7.77 10.18
CA LEU A 98 -66.70 6.73 9.66
C LEU A 98 -66.04 5.92 10.80
N ILE A 99 -65.51 6.61 11.82
CA ILE A 99 -64.92 5.95 12.99
C ILE A 99 -65.97 5.12 13.74
N LYS A 100 -67.22 5.60 13.85
CA LYS A 100 -68.32 4.88 14.48
C LYS A 100 -68.70 3.63 13.70
N GLU A 101 -68.68 3.68 12.37
CA GLU A 101 -68.85 2.47 11.56
C GLU A 101 -67.74 1.45 11.87
N ILE A 102 -66.49 1.88 11.79
CA ILE A 102 -65.34 1.02 12.07
C ILE A 102 -65.41 0.40 13.48
N SER A 103 -65.97 1.12 14.45
CA SER A 103 -66.11 0.66 15.83
C SER A 103 -67.08 -0.52 16.02
N LYS A 104 -67.90 -0.84 15.02
CA LYS A 104 -68.79 -2.01 15.08
C LYS A 104 -68.02 -3.33 15.04
N ASP A 105 -66.93 -3.36 14.29
CA ASP A 105 -66.11 -4.56 14.10
C ASP A 105 -64.78 -4.51 14.88
N LYS A 106 -64.38 -3.33 15.37
CA LYS A 106 -63.05 -3.09 15.94
C LYS A 106 -63.13 -2.24 17.21
N LEU A 107 -62.18 -2.43 18.13
CA LEU A 107 -62.08 -1.57 19.30
C LEU A 107 -61.47 -0.23 18.89
N VAL A 108 -62.21 0.87 19.09
CA VAL A 108 -61.70 2.22 18.90
C VAL A 108 -61.54 2.89 20.25
N ILE A 109 -60.33 3.39 20.52
CA ILE A 109 -60.02 4.24 21.68
C ILE A 109 -59.72 5.63 21.13
N MET A 110 -60.57 6.59 21.44
CA MET A 110 -60.44 7.96 20.99
C MET A 110 -60.12 8.88 22.16
N VAL A 111 -59.11 9.74 21.99
CA VAL A 111 -58.80 10.84 22.90
C VAL A 111 -59.41 12.11 22.33
N THR A 112 -60.15 12.87 23.13
CA THR A 112 -60.70 14.17 22.73
C THR A 112 -60.90 15.07 23.94
N HIS A 113 -60.74 16.37 23.74
CA HIS A 113 -61.10 17.39 24.74
C HIS A 113 -62.55 17.88 24.57
N ASN A 114 -63.26 17.44 23.53
CA ASN A 114 -64.64 17.86 23.26
C ASN A 114 -65.63 16.87 23.87
N SER A 115 -66.22 17.25 25.01
CA SER A 115 -67.19 16.44 25.74
C SER A 115 -68.48 16.17 24.96
N LEU A 116 -68.93 17.09 24.10
CA LEU A 116 -70.13 16.89 23.28
C LEU A 116 -69.93 15.77 22.26
N LEU A 117 -68.75 15.74 21.61
CA LEU A 117 -68.41 14.70 20.65
C LEU A 117 -68.22 13.34 21.36
N ALA A 118 -67.56 13.33 22.52
CA ALA A 118 -67.42 12.11 23.33
C ALA A 118 -68.78 11.51 23.70
N ASN A 119 -69.70 12.32 24.22
CA ASN A 119 -71.04 11.88 24.62
C ASN A 119 -71.89 11.39 23.43
N LYS A 120 -71.68 11.94 22.24
CA LYS A 120 -72.45 11.56 21.04
C LYS A 120 -71.97 10.25 20.41
N TYR A 121 -70.66 10.01 20.38
CA TYR A 121 -70.07 8.92 19.58
C TYR A 121 -69.53 7.74 20.40
N ALA A 122 -69.10 7.97 21.65
CA ALA A 122 -68.45 6.94 22.46
C ALA A 122 -69.46 6.08 23.24
N ASP A 123 -69.20 4.78 23.31
CA ASP A 123 -70.00 3.86 24.11
C ASP A 123 -69.56 3.81 25.58
N ARG A 124 -68.32 4.23 25.87
CA ARG A 124 -67.71 4.38 27.20
C ARG A 124 -66.83 5.63 27.20
N ILE A 125 -66.88 6.40 28.29
CA ILE A 125 -66.15 7.66 28.46
C ILE A 125 -65.32 7.54 29.72
N ILE A 126 -64.04 7.80 29.61
CA ILE A 126 -63.09 7.82 30.73
C ILE A 126 -62.52 9.23 30.80
N GLU A 127 -62.72 9.90 31.92
CA GLU A 127 -62.19 11.25 32.15
C GLU A 127 -60.86 11.17 32.89
N PHE A 128 -59.86 11.85 32.35
CA PHE A 128 -58.53 11.97 32.94
C PHE A 128 -58.28 13.40 33.40
N LYS A 129 -57.69 13.52 34.59
CA LYS A 129 -57.20 14.79 35.14
C LYS A 129 -55.93 14.54 35.93
N ASP A 130 -54.89 15.34 35.68
CA ASP A 130 -53.60 15.28 36.39
C ASP A 130 -52.99 13.86 36.45
N GLY A 131 -53.09 13.12 35.34
CA GLY A 131 -52.58 11.75 35.22
C GLY A 131 -53.41 10.68 35.95
N ARG A 132 -54.59 11.03 36.48
CA ARG A 132 -55.49 10.12 37.18
C ARG A 132 -56.84 10.02 36.46
N ILE A 133 -57.45 8.84 36.52
CA ILE A 133 -58.84 8.65 36.08
C ILE A 133 -59.75 9.25 37.15
N VAL A 134 -60.57 10.22 36.78
CA VAL A 134 -61.52 10.90 37.69
C VAL A 134 -62.96 10.43 37.50
N ALA A 135 -63.33 9.95 36.32
CA ALA A 135 -64.64 9.37 36.04
C ALA A 135 -64.55 8.28 34.97
N ASP A 136 -65.46 7.31 35.03
CA ASP A 136 -65.63 6.25 34.04
C ASP A 136 -67.13 5.93 33.89
N SER A 137 -67.66 6.08 32.69
CA SER A 137 -69.10 5.90 32.45
C SER A 137 -69.54 4.43 32.41
N LYS A 138 -68.61 3.49 32.18
CA LYS A 138 -68.88 2.04 32.18
C LYS A 138 -67.69 1.27 32.75
N PRO A 139 -67.51 1.31 34.08
CA PRO A 139 -66.41 0.60 34.73
C PRO A 139 -66.48 -0.90 34.45
N CYS A 140 -65.35 -1.49 34.05
CA CYS A 140 -65.23 -2.91 33.77
C CYS A 140 -64.70 -3.64 35.01
N GLN A 141 -65.31 -4.77 35.37
CA GLN A 141 -64.70 -5.71 36.31
C GLN A 141 -63.65 -6.54 35.58
N PHE A 142 -62.38 -6.35 35.95
CA PHE A 142 -61.27 -7.10 35.37
C PHE A 142 -61.37 -8.58 35.75
N SER A 143 -61.71 -9.43 34.78
CA SER A 143 -61.40 -10.86 34.84
C SER A 143 -60.03 -11.06 34.20
N GLN A 144 -59.07 -11.62 34.94
CA GLN A 144 -57.79 -12.06 34.39
C GLN A 144 -58.06 -13.23 33.42
N LYS A 145 -58.31 -12.91 32.15
CA LYS A 145 -58.08 -13.85 31.05
C LYS A 145 -56.64 -13.70 30.61
N GLU A 146 -55.85 -14.77 30.71
CA GLU A 146 -54.54 -14.84 30.07
C GLU A 146 -54.70 -14.58 28.56
N SER A 147 -54.01 -13.57 28.03
CA SER A 147 -54.08 -13.27 26.61
C SER A 147 -53.19 -14.23 25.82
N GLU A 148 -53.76 -15.01 24.89
CA GLU A 148 -53.01 -15.83 23.92
C GLU A 148 -52.32 -15.00 22.81
N TYR A 149 -52.21 -13.67 22.96
CA TYR A 149 -51.70 -12.79 21.91
C TYR A 149 -50.19 -12.98 21.68
N GLN A 150 -49.82 -13.61 20.55
CA GLN A 150 -48.43 -13.73 20.12
C GLN A 150 -48.02 -12.58 19.18
N LEU A 151 -46.98 -11.85 19.56
CA LEU A 151 -46.37 -10.81 18.71
C LEU A 151 -45.77 -11.43 17.45
N LYS A 152 -46.32 -11.09 16.27
CA LYS A 152 -45.69 -11.45 14.98
C LYS A 152 -44.39 -10.67 14.80
N LYS A 153 -43.25 -11.37 14.78
CA LYS A 153 -41.95 -10.79 14.40
C LYS A 153 -42.00 -10.33 12.94
N THR A 154 -41.87 -9.03 12.72
CA THR A 154 -41.64 -8.46 11.38
C THR A 154 -40.14 -8.43 11.09
N SER A 155 -39.69 -9.19 10.10
CA SER A 155 -38.32 -9.09 9.56
C SER A 155 -38.35 -8.67 8.10
N MET A 156 -37.51 -7.70 7.72
CA MET A 156 -37.34 -7.33 6.32
C MET A 156 -36.45 -8.37 5.59
N ARG A 157 -36.89 -8.84 4.42
CA ARG A 157 -36.06 -9.69 3.56
C ARG A 157 -34.84 -8.92 3.03
N PHE A 158 -33.68 -9.55 2.96
CA PHE A 158 -32.44 -8.95 2.44
C PHE A 158 -32.59 -8.36 1.03
N ALA A 159 -33.30 -9.05 0.13
CA ALA A 159 -33.60 -8.53 -1.21
C ALA A 159 -34.42 -7.22 -1.19
N THR A 160 -35.35 -7.09 -0.24
CA THR A 160 -36.12 -5.85 -0.05
C THR A 160 -35.21 -4.74 0.46
N ALA A 161 -34.30 -5.04 1.40
CA ALA A 161 -33.30 -4.09 1.88
C ALA A 161 -32.37 -3.62 0.74
N LEU A 162 -31.89 -4.54 -0.11
CA LEU A 162 -31.07 -4.22 -1.28
C LEU A 162 -31.81 -3.31 -2.27
N LYS A 163 -33.08 -3.61 -2.56
CA LYS A 163 -33.93 -2.79 -3.44
C LYS A 163 -34.15 -1.38 -2.88
N ILE A 164 -34.40 -1.26 -1.57
CA ILE A 164 -34.55 0.04 -0.90
C ILE A 164 -33.24 0.81 -0.93
N SER A 165 -32.12 0.14 -0.67
CA SER A 165 -30.78 0.74 -0.71
C SER A 165 -30.44 1.26 -2.11
N GLY A 166 -30.72 0.48 -3.17
CA GLY A 166 -30.55 0.89 -4.56
C GLY A 166 -31.43 2.10 -4.93
N LYS A 167 -32.68 2.14 -4.45
CA LYS A 167 -33.55 3.30 -4.64
C LYS A 167 -33.01 4.56 -3.94
N ASN A 168 -32.45 4.41 -2.74
CA ASN A 168 -31.83 5.51 -1.98
C ASN A 168 -30.57 6.05 -2.67
N ILE A 169 -29.71 5.16 -3.19
CA ILE A 169 -28.55 5.53 -4.02
C ILE A 169 -29.00 6.37 -5.22
N ARG A 170 -30.06 5.96 -5.91
CA ARG A 170 -30.60 6.69 -7.07
C ARG A 170 -31.17 8.06 -6.72
N THR A 171 -31.68 8.27 -5.50
CA THR A 171 -32.14 9.60 -5.07
C THR A 171 -31.00 10.55 -4.70
N LYS A 172 -29.80 10.03 -4.43
CA LYS A 172 -28.64 10.80 -3.96
C LYS A 172 -27.42 10.52 -4.83
N LEU A 173 -27.61 10.60 -6.15
CA LEU A 173 -26.60 10.25 -7.16
C LEU A 173 -25.29 11.01 -6.95
N PHE A 174 -25.35 12.33 -6.79
CA PHE A 174 -24.16 13.17 -6.64
C PHE A 174 -23.32 12.78 -5.42
N ARG A 175 -23.96 12.68 -4.24
CA ARG A 175 -23.29 12.30 -3.01
C ARG A 175 -22.69 10.90 -3.11
N THR A 176 -23.42 9.95 -3.67
CA THR A 176 -22.98 8.55 -3.79
C THR A 176 -21.81 8.43 -4.77
N ALA A 177 -21.84 9.18 -5.87
CA ALA A 177 -20.75 9.24 -6.83
C ALA A 177 -19.47 9.79 -6.19
N LEU A 178 -19.56 10.89 -5.44
CA LEU A 178 -18.40 11.48 -4.75
C LEU A 178 -17.78 10.51 -3.73
N THR A 179 -18.61 9.83 -2.91
CA THR A 179 -18.12 8.85 -1.93
C THR A 179 -17.50 7.62 -2.58
N SER A 180 -18.09 7.14 -3.68
CA SER A 180 -17.56 6.00 -4.44
C SER A 180 -16.22 6.35 -5.08
N PHE A 181 -16.12 7.55 -5.66
CA PHE A 181 -14.90 8.05 -6.28
C PHE A 181 -13.76 8.18 -5.26
N ALA A 182 -14.03 8.80 -4.10
CA ALA A 182 -13.06 8.93 -3.02
C ALA A 182 -12.54 7.56 -2.54
N SER A 183 -13.44 6.58 -2.37
CA SER A 183 -13.08 5.21 -1.97
C SER A 183 -12.27 4.50 -3.06
N SER A 184 -12.58 4.73 -4.33
CA SER A 184 -11.91 4.10 -5.47
C SER A 184 -10.48 4.59 -5.65
N ILE A 185 -10.21 5.87 -5.41
CA ILE A 185 -8.84 6.43 -5.49
C ILE A 185 -7.89 5.66 -4.57
N GLY A 186 -8.30 5.35 -3.35
CA GLY A 186 -7.47 4.61 -2.40
C GLY A 186 -7.12 3.20 -2.90
N ILE A 187 -8.12 2.45 -3.37
CA ILE A 187 -7.93 1.08 -3.85
C ILE A 187 -7.07 1.07 -5.12
N ILE A 188 -7.36 1.97 -6.07
CA ILE A 188 -6.62 2.08 -7.33
C ILE A 188 -5.19 2.53 -7.07
N GLY A 189 -4.97 3.48 -6.15
CA GLY A 189 -3.65 3.98 -5.78
C GLY A 189 -2.75 2.88 -5.22
N ILE A 190 -3.28 2.07 -4.30
CA ILE A 190 -2.54 0.92 -3.73
C ILE A 190 -2.19 -0.08 -4.84
N ALA A 191 -3.14 -0.41 -5.72
CA ALA A 191 -2.91 -1.33 -6.82
C ALA A 191 -1.83 -0.81 -7.81
N LEU A 192 -1.86 0.48 -8.15
CA LEU A 192 -0.87 1.12 -9.02
C LEU A 192 0.53 1.09 -8.43
N ILE A 193 0.66 1.44 -7.15
CA ILE A 193 1.96 1.41 -6.45
C ILE A 193 2.54 -0.01 -6.45
N LEU A 194 1.72 -1.03 -6.14
CA LEU A 194 2.16 -2.42 -6.15
C LEU A 194 2.56 -2.89 -7.55
N ALA A 195 1.78 -2.55 -8.56
CA ALA A 195 2.08 -2.90 -9.95
C ALA A 195 3.39 -2.26 -10.43
N LEU A 196 3.60 -0.97 -10.12
CA LEU A 196 4.80 -0.23 -10.47
C LEU A 196 6.03 -0.80 -9.75
N SER A 197 5.93 -1.00 -8.43
CA SER A 197 7.02 -1.54 -7.61
C SER A 197 7.46 -2.92 -8.09
N ASN A 198 6.50 -3.82 -8.33
CA ASN A 198 6.81 -5.16 -8.83
C ASN A 198 7.42 -5.13 -10.25
N GLY A 199 6.89 -4.28 -11.13
CA GLY A 199 7.44 -4.08 -12.47
C GLY A 199 8.87 -3.55 -12.44
N PHE A 200 9.13 -2.56 -11.59
CA PHE A 200 10.46 -1.95 -11.44
C PHE A 200 11.48 -2.93 -10.85
N ASN A 201 11.13 -3.68 -9.81
CA ASN A 201 11.98 -4.72 -9.24
C ASN A 201 12.37 -5.78 -10.28
N LYS A 202 11.42 -6.20 -11.12
CA LYS A 202 11.70 -7.15 -12.20
C LYS A 202 12.65 -6.56 -13.25
N GLN A 203 12.52 -5.27 -13.56
CA GLN A 203 13.40 -4.60 -14.51
C GLN A 203 14.81 -4.43 -13.94
N ILE A 204 14.95 -4.09 -12.66
CA ILE A 204 16.24 -4.04 -11.96
C ILE A 204 16.91 -5.42 -12.02
N ALA A 205 16.22 -6.47 -11.61
CA ALA A 205 16.80 -7.82 -11.63
C ALA A 205 17.25 -8.25 -13.04
N LYS A 206 16.47 -7.89 -14.07
CA LYS A 206 16.85 -8.14 -15.46
C LYS A 206 18.08 -7.32 -15.87
N PHE A 207 18.13 -6.05 -15.49
CA PHE A 207 19.27 -5.18 -15.77
C PHE A 207 20.53 -5.70 -15.08
N GLU A 208 20.47 -5.99 -13.78
CA GLU A 208 21.56 -6.59 -13.01
C GLU A 208 22.05 -7.89 -13.65
N SER A 209 21.15 -8.82 -13.96
CA SER A 209 21.52 -10.08 -14.62
C SER A 209 22.15 -9.87 -15.99
N SER A 210 21.60 -8.97 -16.81
CA SER A 210 22.15 -8.69 -18.15
C SER A 210 23.53 -8.02 -18.06
N THR A 211 23.68 -7.05 -17.16
CA THR A 211 24.94 -6.35 -16.92
C THR A 211 26.01 -7.30 -16.38
N LEU A 212 25.68 -8.14 -15.39
CA LEU A 212 26.61 -9.14 -14.85
C LEU A 212 27.00 -10.19 -15.90
N SER A 213 26.08 -10.62 -16.76
CA SER A 213 26.37 -11.57 -17.84
C SER A 213 27.31 -11.03 -18.91
N GLY A 214 27.44 -9.70 -19.02
CA GLY A 214 28.34 -9.04 -19.95
C GLY A 214 29.80 -8.97 -19.49
N PHE A 215 30.07 -9.19 -18.20
CA PHE A 215 31.45 -9.18 -17.68
C PHE A 215 32.09 -10.56 -17.85
N PRO A 216 33.32 -10.63 -18.41
CA PRO A 216 34.03 -11.89 -18.49
C PRO A 216 34.44 -12.36 -17.08
N ILE A 217 34.32 -13.66 -16.83
CA ILE A 217 34.88 -14.27 -15.62
C ILE A 217 36.39 -14.42 -15.86
N ILE A 218 37.18 -13.75 -15.03
CA ILE A 218 38.65 -13.78 -15.10
C ILE A 218 39.16 -14.66 -13.96
N ILE A 219 39.91 -15.70 -14.31
CA ILE A 219 40.57 -16.58 -13.34
C ILE A 219 42.07 -16.25 -13.38
N THR A 220 42.59 -15.73 -12.27
CA THR A 220 44.00 -15.35 -12.11
C THR A 220 44.75 -16.38 -11.27
N GLN A 221 46.06 -16.54 -11.51
CA GLN A 221 46.84 -17.57 -10.84
C GLN A 221 46.97 -17.29 -9.33
N LYS A 222 46.96 -16.02 -8.95
CA LYS A 222 46.87 -15.56 -7.57
C LYS A 222 45.63 -14.69 -7.45
N THR A 223 44.84 -14.90 -6.41
CA THR A 223 43.69 -14.06 -6.05
C THR A 223 43.86 -13.66 -4.60
N GLU A 224 43.78 -12.36 -4.33
CA GLU A 224 43.72 -11.85 -2.96
C GLU A 224 42.32 -12.15 -2.40
N GLU A 225 42.26 -12.85 -1.26
CA GLU A 225 41.00 -13.06 -0.53
C GLU A 225 40.55 -11.67 -0.03
N VAL A 226 39.44 -11.19 -0.58
CA VAL A 226 38.91 -9.85 -0.33
C VAL A 226 38.68 -9.68 1.17
N ASP A 227 39.27 -8.63 1.74
CA ASP A 227 39.06 -8.25 3.13
C ASP A 227 37.56 -8.05 3.41
N MET A 228 37.01 -8.82 4.34
CA MET A 228 35.58 -8.78 4.65
C MET A 228 35.15 -7.43 5.22
N ASP A 229 36.07 -6.66 5.79
CA ASP A 229 35.79 -5.31 6.30
C ASP A 229 35.51 -4.33 5.14
N MET A 230 36.12 -4.56 3.98
CA MET A 230 35.87 -3.79 2.75
C MET A 230 34.50 -4.10 2.13
N ILE A 231 34.02 -5.33 2.28
CA ILE A 231 32.68 -5.77 1.83
C ILE A 231 31.58 -5.28 2.79
N MET A 232 31.88 -5.21 4.08
CA MET A 232 30.92 -4.80 5.13
C MET A 232 30.82 -3.28 5.31
N GLY A 233 31.57 -2.49 4.54
CA GLY A 233 31.50 -1.03 4.56
C GLY A 233 31.95 -0.42 5.88
N ILE A 234 32.88 -1.08 6.59
CA ILE A 234 33.45 -0.55 7.83
C ILE A 234 34.40 0.59 7.45
N ASP A 235 33.91 1.81 7.66
CA ASP A 235 34.64 3.05 7.38
C ASP A 235 35.79 3.20 8.40
N HIS A 236 36.97 2.68 8.06
CA HIS A 236 38.18 3.01 8.78
C HIS A 236 38.49 4.48 8.51
N LYS A 237 38.35 5.33 9.54
CA LYS A 237 38.78 6.73 9.49
C LYS A 237 40.15 6.84 8.84
N GLU A 238 40.16 7.42 7.65
CA GLU A 238 41.37 7.55 6.84
C GLU A 238 42.21 8.74 7.32
N GLU A 239 42.95 8.56 8.42
CA GLU A 239 43.87 9.57 8.96
C GLU A 239 45.22 9.57 8.19
N ASN A 240 45.82 10.76 8.02
CA ASN A 240 47.15 10.98 7.42
C ASN A 240 47.34 10.53 5.95
N LYS A 241 46.38 10.82 5.07
CA LYS A 241 46.61 10.71 3.62
C LYS A 241 47.59 11.78 3.13
N TYR A 242 48.41 11.41 2.16
CA TYR A 242 49.37 12.24 1.42
C TYR A 242 50.33 12.95 2.38
N PRO A 243 51.17 12.21 3.12
CA PRO A 243 52.13 12.82 4.02
C PRO A 243 53.19 13.61 3.23
N ASP A 244 53.57 14.78 3.74
CA ASP A 244 54.56 15.69 3.12
C ASP A 244 56.02 15.29 3.43
N ASP A 245 56.25 14.08 3.93
CA ASP A 245 57.58 13.58 4.26
C ASP A 245 58.26 12.88 3.07
N ASN A 246 59.60 12.95 3.04
CA ASN A 246 60.41 12.40 1.95
C ASN A 246 60.82 10.94 2.21
N GLU A 247 59.90 10.16 2.78
CA GLU A 247 60.12 8.79 3.20
C GLU A 247 58.98 7.88 2.72
N ILE A 248 59.30 6.62 2.43
CA ILE A 248 58.31 5.56 2.25
C ILE A 248 58.26 4.63 3.46
N TYR A 249 57.10 4.02 3.66
CA TYR A 249 56.82 3.15 4.78
C TYR A 249 56.61 1.70 4.32
N PRO A 250 57.42 0.74 4.77
CA PRO A 250 57.25 -0.67 4.42
C PRO A 250 55.91 -1.24 4.94
N LEU A 251 55.05 -1.70 4.04
CA LEU A 251 53.76 -2.33 4.34
C LEU A 251 53.91 -3.85 4.34
N ASP A 252 53.54 -4.49 5.43
CA ASP A 252 53.44 -5.95 5.52
C ASP A 252 52.01 -6.40 5.22
N PRO A 253 51.71 -6.88 4.00
CA PRO A 253 50.36 -7.33 3.64
C PRO A 253 49.96 -8.64 4.31
N GLU A 254 50.89 -9.42 4.92
CA GLU A 254 50.54 -10.71 5.53
C GLU A 254 49.61 -10.56 6.74
N LYS A 255 49.54 -9.37 7.35
CA LYS A 255 48.59 -9.09 8.44
C LYS A 255 47.16 -8.82 7.95
N SER A 256 46.93 -8.60 6.66
CA SER A 256 45.62 -8.19 6.13
C SER A 256 45.17 -8.89 4.84
N LYS A 257 46.00 -9.71 4.19
CA LYS A 257 45.62 -10.40 2.95
C LYS A 257 46.03 -11.87 2.95
N LYS A 258 45.04 -12.76 2.79
CA LYS A 258 45.30 -14.17 2.42
C LYS A 258 45.34 -14.27 0.91
N VAL A 259 46.44 -14.76 0.35
CA VAL A 259 46.55 -14.99 -1.10
C VAL A 259 46.19 -16.45 -1.39
N HIS A 260 45.17 -16.67 -2.19
CA HIS A 260 44.89 -17.98 -2.77
C HIS A 260 45.65 -18.15 -4.09
N THR A 261 46.32 -19.28 -4.28
CA THR A 261 47.00 -19.60 -5.54
C THR A 261 46.24 -20.71 -6.28
N ASN A 262 45.68 -20.36 -7.44
CA ASN A 262 44.99 -21.28 -8.33
C ASN A 262 46.01 -22.15 -9.10
N SER A 263 45.91 -23.47 -8.96
CA SER A 263 46.77 -24.43 -9.67
C SER A 263 46.17 -24.81 -11.03
N TYR A 264 46.72 -24.29 -12.12
CA TYR A 264 46.31 -24.64 -13.48
C TYR A 264 46.94 -25.97 -13.92
N THR A 265 46.27 -27.07 -13.61
CA THR A 265 46.67 -28.41 -14.09
C THR A 265 46.15 -28.65 -15.52
N GLU A 266 46.78 -29.56 -16.27
CA GLU A 266 46.25 -29.98 -17.57
C GLU A 266 44.82 -30.52 -17.47
N THR A 267 44.51 -31.23 -16.38
CA THR A 267 43.17 -31.74 -16.11
C THR A 267 42.16 -30.61 -15.95
N TYR A 268 42.54 -29.53 -15.25
CA TYR A 268 41.70 -28.35 -15.09
C TYR A 268 41.48 -27.60 -16.41
N LEU A 269 42.53 -27.41 -17.20
CA LEU A 269 42.42 -26.76 -18.52
C LEU A 269 41.48 -27.55 -19.44
N LYS A 270 41.65 -28.89 -19.50
CA LYS A 270 40.73 -29.78 -20.25
C LYS A 270 39.30 -29.70 -19.73
N TYR A 271 39.10 -29.54 -18.42
CA TYR A 271 37.76 -29.37 -17.86
C TYR A 271 37.12 -28.05 -18.33
N VAL A 272 37.86 -26.95 -18.30
CA VAL A 272 37.39 -25.64 -18.76
C VAL A 272 37.06 -25.67 -20.26
N GLU A 273 37.90 -26.31 -21.07
CA GLU A 273 37.68 -26.45 -22.53
C GLU A 273 36.48 -27.35 -22.89
N ASN A 274 36.17 -28.34 -22.06
CA ASN A 274 35.03 -29.24 -22.25
C ASN A 274 33.77 -28.79 -21.51
N MET A 275 33.76 -27.57 -20.96
CA MET A 275 32.58 -27.03 -20.29
C MET A 275 31.43 -26.89 -21.29
N ASN A 276 30.18 -27.03 -20.83
CA ASN A 276 29.02 -26.92 -21.70
C ASN A 276 29.04 -25.57 -22.47
N SER A 277 28.93 -25.62 -23.79
CA SER A 277 28.91 -24.46 -24.67
C SER A 277 27.70 -23.54 -24.45
N GLU A 278 26.66 -24.02 -23.76
CA GLU A 278 25.53 -23.19 -23.34
C GLU A 278 25.88 -22.24 -22.17
N TRP A 279 26.98 -22.49 -21.44
CA TRP A 279 27.36 -21.72 -20.25
C TRP A 279 28.36 -20.59 -20.54
N HIS A 280 28.94 -20.56 -21.74
CA HIS A 280 29.97 -19.57 -22.08
C HIS A 280 29.97 -19.25 -23.58
N ASN A 281 30.27 -17.99 -23.91
CA ASN A 281 30.37 -17.56 -25.32
C ASN A 281 31.76 -17.79 -25.92
N GLY A 282 32.79 -17.99 -25.09
CA GLY A 282 34.17 -18.25 -25.52
C GLY A 282 35.15 -18.31 -24.34
N ILE A 283 36.32 -18.89 -24.60
CA ILE A 283 37.41 -19.02 -23.61
C ILE A 283 38.65 -18.39 -24.24
N SER A 284 39.33 -17.53 -23.49
CA SER A 284 40.57 -16.88 -23.90
C SER A 284 41.66 -17.10 -22.87
N TYR A 285 42.89 -17.27 -23.35
CA TYR A 285 44.06 -17.48 -22.50
C TYR A 285 45.04 -16.31 -22.68
N THR A 286 45.39 -15.66 -21.58
CA THR A 286 46.47 -14.68 -21.54
C THR A 286 47.72 -15.33 -20.96
N ARG A 287 48.79 -15.39 -21.75
CA ARG A 287 50.10 -15.88 -21.31
C ARG A 287 51.05 -14.70 -21.19
N LEU A 288 51.59 -14.49 -20.01
CA LEU A 288 52.58 -13.46 -19.72
C LEU A 288 53.96 -14.12 -19.62
N ILE A 289 54.97 -13.50 -20.24
CA ILE A 289 56.36 -13.97 -20.17
C ILE A 289 57.03 -13.28 -18.99
N ARG A 290 57.74 -14.06 -18.16
CA ARG A 290 58.52 -13.51 -17.05
C ARG A 290 59.86 -13.00 -17.55
N LEU A 291 60.30 -11.87 -16.99
CA LEU A 291 61.66 -11.36 -17.19
C LEU A 291 62.56 -11.88 -16.06
N ASN A 292 63.76 -12.35 -16.39
CA ASN A 292 64.78 -12.56 -15.37
C ASN A 292 65.48 -11.23 -15.14
N LEU A 293 65.38 -10.71 -13.92
CA LEU A 293 66.04 -9.49 -13.50
C LEU A 293 67.09 -9.83 -12.45
N LEU A 294 68.29 -9.27 -12.61
CA LEU A 294 69.29 -9.24 -11.55
C LEU A 294 69.47 -7.81 -11.07
N ARG A 295 69.60 -7.67 -9.75
CA ARG A 295 70.08 -6.45 -9.10
C ARG A 295 71.53 -6.65 -8.71
N SER A 296 72.33 -5.58 -8.74
CA SER A 296 73.71 -5.59 -8.27
C SER A 296 73.97 -4.40 -7.35
N ASP A 297 74.60 -4.66 -6.21
CA ASP A 297 75.12 -3.62 -5.30
C ASP A 297 76.60 -3.26 -5.60
N GLY A 298 77.11 -3.75 -6.73
CA GLY A 298 78.51 -3.60 -7.15
C GLY A 298 79.45 -4.68 -6.59
N LYS A 299 79.01 -5.52 -5.65
CA LYS A 299 79.79 -6.63 -5.07
C LYS A 299 79.13 -8.00 -5.26
N VAL A 300 77.81 -8.07 -5.17
CA VAL A 300 77.00 -9.29 -5.31
C VAL A 300 75.83 -9.02 -6.25
N ALA A 301 75.55 -9.98 -7.14
CA ALA A 301 74.35 -9.97 -7.96
C ALA A 301 73.28 -10.88 -7.32
N ALA A 302 72.06 -10.37 -7.16
CA ALA A 302 70.94 -11.10 -6.59
C ALA A 302 69.79 -11.19 -7.61
N SER A 303 69.13 -12.34 -7.67
CA SER A 303 67.93 -12.53 -8.50
C SER A 303 66.77 -11.78 -7.90
N VAL A 304 65.94 -11.19 -8.77
CA VAL A 304 64.77 -10.42 -8.42
C VAL A 304 63.51 -11.16 -8.88
N ASP A 305 62.60 -11.50 -7.96
CA ASP A 305 61.31 -12.11 -8.28
C ASP A 305 60.37 -11.07 -8.89
N THR A 306 60.18 -11.16 -10.20
CA THR A 306 59.29 -10.25 -10.93
C THR A 306 57.81 -10.39 -10.54
N ASN A 307 57.39 -11.46 -9.86
CA ASN A 307 56.02 -11.56 -9.32
C ASN A 307 55.81 -10.72 -8.06
N ALA A 308 56.86 -10.47 -7.29
CA ALA A 308 56.77 -9.65 -6.08
C ALA A 308 56.80 -8.15 -6.42
N ILE A 309 57.50 -7.76 -7.49
CA ILE A 309 57.64 -6.34 -7.90
C ILE A 309 56.43 -5.83 -8.73
N ASN A 310 55.55 -6.70 -9.25
CA ASN A 310 54.34 -6.32 -9.98
C ASN A 310 54.59 -5.28 -11.10
N LEU A 311 55.60 -5.52 -11.94
CA LEU A 311 55.97 -4.61 -13.03
C LEU A 311 54.80 -4.41 -14.00
N THR A 312 54.42 -3.13 -14.19
CA THR A 312 53.34 -2.73 -15.08
C THR A 312 53.83 -1.68 -16.06
N ALA A 313 53.50 -1.85 -17.34
CA ALA A 313 53.78 -0.84 -18.36
C ALA A 313 52.60 0.14 -18.46
N TYR A 314 52.89 1.43 -18.41
CA TYR A 314 51.89 2.47 -18.62
C TYR A 314 51.92 2.98 -20.07
N PRO A 315 50.76 3.18 -20.72
CA PRO A 315 50.70 3.65 -22.09
C PRO A 315 51.18 5.11 -22.17
N ARG A 316 51.93 5.42 -23.23
CA ARG A 316 52.31 6.80 -23.56
C ARG A 316 51.22 7.47 -24.38
N ASN A 317 51.04 8.78 -24.18
CA ASN A 317 50.17 9.57 -25.04
C ASN A 317 50.82 9.72 -26.43
N PRO A 318 50.15 9.33 -27.53
CA PRO A 318 50.68 9.53 -28.86
C PRO A 318 50.83 11.02 -29.24
N ASP A 319 50.07 11.91 -28.61
CA ASP A 319 50.21 13.36 -28.75
C ASP A 319 51.22 13.91 -27.73
N LYS A 320 52.40 14.31 -28.21
CA LYS A 320 53.50 14.84 -27.36
C LYS A 320 53.17 16.16 -26.66
N ASN A 321 52.09 16.84 -27.04
CA ASN A 321 51.68 18.12 -26.44
C ASN A 321 50.69 17.95 -25.29
N ARG A 322 50.30 16.71 -24.96
CA ARG A 322 49.38 16.41 -23.86
C ARG A 322 50.10 15.57 -22.80
N PRO A 323 49.83 15.80 -21.51
CA PRO A 323 50.42 15.00 -20.44
C PRO A 323 50.04 13.53 -20.61
N GLY A 324 50.97 12.64 -20.24
CA GLY A 324 50.75 11.19 -20.22
C GLY A 324 49.89 10.75 -19.05
N TYR A 325 49.58 9.44 -18.99
CA TYR A 325 48.75 8.88 -17.94
C TYR A 325 49.36 9.12 -16.55
N LEU A 326 50.67 8.90 -16.38
CA LEU A 326 51.34 9.05 -15.09
C LEU A 326 51.28 10.49 -14.58
N GLU A 327 51.51 11.47 -15.45
CA GLU A 327 51.45 12.89 -15.10
C GLU A 327 50.04 13.38 -14.78
N THR A 328 49.01 12.66 -15.23
CA THR A 328 47.60 12.98 -14.93
C THR A 328 47.04 12.22 -13.73
N ALA A 329 47.59 11.04 -13.42
CA ALA A 329 47.03 10.12 -12.43
C ALA A 329 47.83 10.04 -11.13
N TYR A 330 49.10 10.47 -11.14
CA TYR A 330 50.00 10.39 -9.99
C TYR A 330 50.74 11.72 -9.77
N ASP A 331 51.10 11.97 -8.52
CA ASP A 331 51.97 13.08 -8.14
C ASP A 331 53.43 12.61 -8.09
N LEU A 332 54.36 13.47 -8.54
CA LEU A 332 55.79 13.17 -8.51
C LEU A 332 56.36 13.55 -7.13
N LEU A 333 56.61 12.54 -6.29
CA LEU A 333 57.20 12.76 -4.95
C LEU A 333 58.72 13.02 -5.02
N ALA A 334 59.45 12.29 -5.88
CA ALA A 334 60.88 12.47 -6.08
C ALA A 334 61.36 11.96 -7.45
N GLY A 335 62.46 12.53 -7.96
CA GLY A 335 63.05 12.13 -9.23
C GLY A 335 62.39 12.79 -10.44
N LYS A 336 62.05 12.00 -11.46
CA LYS A 336 61.41 12.45 -12.71
C LYS A 336 60.50 11.35 -13.27
N TYR A 337 59.50 11.72 -14.06
CA TYR A 337 58.71 10.75 -14.83
C TYR A 337 59.56 10.04 -15.89
N PRO A 338 59.25 8.77 -16.21
CA PRO A 338 60.05 7.97 -17.13
C PRO A 338 59.81 8.42 -18.57
N VAL A 339 60.88 8.81 -19.25
CA VAL A 339 60.90 9.27 -20.65
C VAL A 339 61.41 8.18 -21.59
N ASP A 340 62.26 7.27 -21.10
CA ASP A 340 62.79 6.12 -21.84
C ASP A 340 62.05 4.81 -21.45
N THR A 341 62.16 3.77 -22.27
CA THR A 341 61.63 2.42 -21.99
C THR A 341 62.44 1.66 -20.93
N HIS A 342 63.62 2.17 -20.57
CA HIS A 342 64.52 1.56 -19.59
C HIS A 342 64.47 2.24 -18.21
N GLU A 343 63.57 3.20 -18.01
CA GLU A 343 63.38 3.89 -16.74
C GLU A 343 62.21 3.27 -15.96
N LEU A 344 62.37 3.15 -14.65
CA LEU A 344 61.35 2.62 -13.75
C LEU A 344 60.93 3.69 -12.75
N VAL A 345 59.66 3.64 -12.36
CA VAL A 345 59.12 4.43 -11.25
C VAL A 345 58.51 3.50 -10.23
N LEU A 346 58.76 3.80 -8.96
CA LEU A 346 58.12 3.12 -7.84
C LEU A 346 56.88 3.91 -7.45
N VAL A 347 55.73 3.24 -7.42
CA VAL A 347 54.45 3.85 -7.04
C VAL A 347 54.17 3.49 -5.59
N ALA A 348 53.98 4.52 -4.75
CA ALA A 348 53.50 4.36 -3.38
C ALA A 348 51.99 4.64 -3.33
N ASP A 349 51.32 4.09 -2.32
CA ASP A 349 49.91 4.43 -2.07
C ASP A 349 49.75 5.85 -1.50
N LYS A 350 48.51 6.27 -1.26
CA LYS A 350 48.17 7.57 -0.67
C LYS A 350 48.72 7.80 0.76
N TYR A 351 49.44 6.85 1.35
CA TYR A 351 50.05 6.95 2.68
C TYR A 351 51.58 6.83 2.61
N ASN A 352 52.18 6.98 1.43
CA ASN A 352 53.59 6.70 1.14
C ASN A 352 54.01 5.26 1.49
N LYS A 353 53.08 4.30 1.43
CA LYS A 353 53.38 2.89 1.72
C LYS A 353 53.72 2.11 0.46
N VAL A 354 54.69 1.21 0.60
CA VAL A 354 55.12 0.27 -0.44
C VAL A 354 55.22 -1.12 0.20
N ASP A 355 54.80 -2.15 -0.53
CA ASP A 355 54.86 -3.54 -0.07
C ASP A 355 56.30 -3.95 0.29
N LYS A 356 56.49 -4.53 1.48
CA LYS A 356 57.78 -5.03 1.96
C LYS A 356 58.43 -5.99 0.96
N ALA A 357 57.64 -6.85 0.32
CA ALA A 357 58.17 -7.79 -0.67
C ALA A 357 58.82 -7.07 -1.85
N VAL A 358 58.24 -5.94 -2.31
CA VAL A 358 58.85 -5.12 -3.36
C VAL A 358 60.17 -4.52 -2.88
N LEU A 359 60.22 -4.02 -1.65
CA LEU A 359 61.41 -3.40 -1.07
C LEU A 359 62.55 -4.41 -0.87
N ASP A 360 62.24 -5.60 -0.37
CA ASP A 360 63.20 -6.69 -0.19
C ASP A 360 63.78 -7.20 -1.51
N GLU A 361 62.96 -7.28 -2.56
CA GLU A 361 63.42 -7.69 -3.90
C GLU A 361 64.26 -6.61 -4.60
N LEU A 362 63.98 -5.33 -4.30
CA LEU A 362 64.88 -4.22 -4.62
C LEU A 362 66.10 -4.16 -3.68
N GLY A 363 66.13 -5.05 -2.67
CA GLY A 363 67.10 -5.21 -1.58
C GLY A 363 67.41 -3.92 -0.83
N LEU A 364 66.34 -3.19 -0.55
CA LEU A 364 66.27 -2.18 0.48
C LEU A 364 65.86 -2.87 1.78
N GLU A 365 66.41 -2.46 2.92
CA GLU A 365 66.07 -3.08 4.21
C GLU A 365 64.61 -2.78 4.57
N SER A 366 63.72 -3.78 4.52
CA SER A 366 62.27 -3.58 4.78
C SER A 366 61.87 -3.63 6.26
N ASN A 367 62.78 -4.05 7.15
CA ASN A 367 62.57 -4.15 8.60
C ASN A 367 62.95 -2.86 9.35
N VAL A 368 62.80 -1.72 8.69
CA VAL A 368 63.00 -0.38 9.25
C VAL A 368 61.67 0.36 9.32
N LYS A 369 61.63 1.46 10.08
CA LYS A 369 60.41 2.26 10.25
C LYS A 369 60.02 2.98 8.94
N SER A 370 61.01 3.48 8.22
CA SER A 370 60.85 4.23 6.98
C SER A 370 62.16 4.22 6.18
N ILE A 371 62.07 4.46 4.87
CA ILE A 371 63.20 4.48 3.93
C ILE A 371 63.18 5.82 3.20
N SER A 372 64.33 6.50 3.11
CA SER A 372 64.41 7.80 2.42
C SER A 372 64.31 7.64 0.90
N PHE A 373 63.69 8.60 0.22
CA PHE A 373 63.66 8.63 -1.24
C PHE A 373 65.06 8.58 -1.87
N GLN A 374 66.08 9.15 -1.21
CA GLN A 374 67.45 9.15 -1.72
C GLN A 374 68.06 7.74 -1.82
N ASP A 375 67.65 6.82 -0.96
CA ASP A 375 68.16 5.44 -0.94
C ASP A 375 67.54 4.58 -2.05
N ILE A 376 66.44 5.05 -2.64
CA ILE A 376 65.69 4.37 -3.70
C ILE A 376 66.10 4.88 -5.08
N LEU A 377 66.39 6.18 -5.18
CA LEU A 377 66.74 6.82 -6.44
C LEU A 377 68.09 6.32 -6.95
N GLY A 378 68.12 5.91 -8.22
CA GLY A 378 69.35 5.45 -8.87
C GLY A 378 69.62 3.95 -8.75
N LEU A 379 68.68 3.16 -8.20
CA LEU A 379 68.75 1.70 -8.27
C LEU A 379 68.75 1.21 -9.73
N GLU A 380 69.72 0.35 -10.07
CA GLU A 380 69.84 -0.24 -11.39
C GLU A 380 69.42 -1.72 -11.38
N LEU A 381 68.51 -2.08 -12.29
CA LEU A 381 68.13 -3.45 -12.58
C LEU A 381 68.66 -3.85 -13.96
N LYS A 382 69.23 -5.04 -14.05
CA LYS A 382 69.71 -5.60 -15.32
C LYS A 382 68.81 -6.74 -15.77
N VAL A 383 68.23 -6.57 -16.95
CA VAL A 383 67.51 -7.64 -17.65
C VAL A 383 68.52 -8.63 -18.17
N ILE A 384 68.38 -9.91 -17.81
CA ILE A 384 69.29 -10.97 -18.27
C ILE A 384 68.55 -11.94 -19.18
N PRO A 385 69.03 -12.10 -20.44
CA PRO A 385 68.54 -13.13 -21.34
C PRO A 385 68.64 -14.55 -20.74
N ASN A 386 67.67 -15.41 -21.05
CA ASN A 386 67.60 -16.78 -20.52
C ASN A 386 68.88 -17.60 -20.78
N ASP A 387 69.50 -17.44 -21.95
CA ASP A 387 70.73 -18.12 -22.37
C ASP A 387 71.96 -17.75 -21.52
N ILE A 388 71.91 -16.61 -20.83
CA ILE A 388 72.94 -16.16 -19.89
C ILE A 388 72.55 -16.52 -18.45
N PHE A 389 71.27 -16.36 -18.08
CA PHE A 389 70.81 -16.56 -16.70
C PHE A 389 70.85 -18.04 -16.26
N TYR A 390 70.53 -18.98 -17.16
CA TYR A 390 70.45 -20.42 -16.84
C TYR A 390 71.75 -21.19 -17.14
N LYS A 391 72.85 -20.48 -17.39
CA LYS A 391 74.16 -21.05 -17.73
C LYS A 391 75.08 -20.99 -16.53
#